data_AF-A0AAW4V8P7-F1
#
_entry.id   AF-A0AAW4V8P7-F1
#
_cell.length_a   1.000
_cell.length_b   1.000
_cell.length_c   1.000
_cell.angle_alpha   90.00
_cell.angle_beta   90.00
_cell.angle_gamma   90.00
#
_symmetry.space_group_name_H-M   'P 1'
#
loop_
_entity.id
_entity.type
_entity.pdbx_description
1 polymer ?
#
loop_
_entity_poly.entity_id
_entity_poly.type
_entity_poly.pdbx_seq_one_letter_code
_entity_poly.pdbx_strand_id
1 'polypeptide(L)'
;MENMDGIRFLNFRRKTSSGVPFCFTIEAGNGTAGCIAKEILSFVSAVVPEKCAREWMIQSGAMEPSEFLQAVSDMEDVRLRARLLALELAA
;
A
#
# COMPACT_ATOMS: atom_id res chain seq x y z
N MET A 1 -19.10 7.61 13.58
CA MET A 1 -19.92 6.50 13.07
C MET A 1 -19.25 5.22 13.57
N GLU A 2 -19.77 4.66 14.66
CA GLU A 2 -19.28 3.42 15.26
C GLU A 2 -19.96 2.25 14.55
N ASN A 3 -19.17 1.34 13.97
CA ASN A 3 -19.68 0.08 13.45
C ASN A 3 -19.77 -0.92 14.62
N MET A 4 -20.90 -1.60 14.74
CA MET A 4 -21.32 -2.44 15.90
C MET A 4 -20.44 -3.67 16.21
N ASP A 5 -19.28 -3.86 15.60
CA ASP A 5 -18.40 -5.02 15.81
C ASP A 5 -17.03 -4.67 16.42
N GLY A 6 -16.78 -3.40 16.76
CA GLY A 6 -15.48 -2.96 17.30
C GLY A 6 -14.32 -2.98 16.28
N ILE A 7 -14.60 -3.36 15.03
CA ILE A 7 -13.66 -3.36 13.91
C ILE A 7 -13.56 -1.94 13.33
N ARG A 8 -12.35 -1.37 13.35
CA ARG A 8 -12.06 -0.05 12.78
C ARG A 8 -11.32 -0.23 11.46
N PHE A 9 -11.80 0.45 10.42
CA PHE A 9 -11.12 0.49 9.14
C PHE A 9 -10.36 1.81 8.99
N LEU A 10 -9.06 1.72 8.74
CA LEU A 10 -8.23 2.86 8.38
C LEU A 10 -8.03 2.86 6.87
N ASN A 11 -8.51 3.90 6.20
CA ASN A 11 -8.41 4.03 4.75
C ASN A 11 -7.33 5.05 4.39
N PHE A 12 -6.28 4.59 3.73
CA PHE A 12 -5.22 5.44 3.23
C PHE A 12 -5.41 5.63 1.74
N ARG A 13 -5.62 6.87 1.32
CA ARG A 13 -5.71 7.26 -0.09
C ARG A 13 -4.59 8.25 -0.39
N ARG A 14 -3.79 7.93 -1.39
CA ARG A 14 -2.64 8.73 -1.82
C ARG A 14 -2.50 8.62 -3.34
N LYS A 15 -1.56 9.38 -3.89
CA LYS A 15 -1.11 9.26 -5.27
C LYS A 15 0.38 8.93 -5.27
N THR A 16 0.81 8.13 -6.23
CA THR A 16 2.22 7.98 -6.54
C THR A 16 2.77 9.27 -7.15
N SER A 17 4.07 9.34 -7.33
CA SER A 17 4.78 10.49 -7.89
C SER A 17 4.42 10.75 -9.35
N SER A 18 3.99 9.71 -10.09
CA SER A 18 3.42 9.84 -11.44
C SER A 18 1.96 10.31 -11.44
N GLY A 19 1.31 10.34 -10.27
CA GLY A 19 -0.09 10.75 -10.11
C GLY A 19 -1.09 9.59 -10.07
N VAL A 20 -0.65 8.33 -10.16
CA VAL A 20 -1.52 7.15 -10.07
C VAL A 20 -2.13 7.07 -8.67
N PRO A 21 -3.47 7.05 -8.53
CA PRO A 21 -4.11 6.91 -7.24
C PRO A 21 -3.93 5.49 -6.70
N PHE A 22 -3.66 5.38 -5.41
CA PHE A 22 -3.66 4.10 -4.72
C PHE A 22 -4.32 4.21 -3.35
N CYS A 23 -4.83 3.08 -2.86
CA CYS A 23 -5.31 2.98 -1.50
C CYS A 23 -4.95 1.65 -0.86
N PHE A 24 -4.76 1.68 0.45
CA PHE A 24 -4.75 0.48 1.26
C PHE A 24 -5.68 0.69 2.46
N THR A 25 -6.42 -0.35 2.77
CA THR A 25 -7.37 -0.38 3.88
C THR A 25 -6.83 -1.33 4.91
N ILE A 26 -6.73 -0.86 6.15
CA ILE A 26 -6.32 -1.69 7.28
C ILE A 26 -7.54 -1.97 8.11
N GLU A 27 -7.81 -3.25 8.32
CA GLU A 27 -8.74 -3.73 9.32
C GLU A 27 -8.03 -3.75 10.68
N ALA A 28 -8.13 -2.64 11.40
CA ALA A 28 -7.66 -2.50 12.74
C ALA A 28 -8.80 -2.89 13.67
N GLY A 29 -8.89 -4.15 14.08
CA GLY A 29 -9.83 -4.56 15.12
C GLY A 29 -9.55 -3.86 16.47
N ASN A 30 -9.26 -4.66 17.48
CA ASN A 30 -8.75 -4.20 18.78
C ASN A 30 -7.22 -3.95 18.78
N GLY A 31 -6.55 -4.03 17.62
CA GLY A 31 -5.11 -3.80 17.49
C GLY A 31 -4.69 -2.37 17.86
N THR A 32 -3.53 -2.23 18.51
CA THR A 32 -2.92 -0.92 18.80
C THR A 32 -2.23 -0.34 17.56
N ALA A 33 -1.95 0.96 17.56
CA ALA A 33 -1.21 1.63 16.49
C ALA A 33 0.15 0.93 16.20
N GLY A 34 0.84 0.47 17.25
CA GLY A 34 2.07 -0.31 17.13
C GLY A 34 1.89 -1.69 16.50
N CYS A 35 0.77 -2.38 16.75
CA CYS A 35 0.47 -3.65 16.06
C CYS A 35 0.22 -3.40 14.57
N ILE A 36 -0.55 -2.36 14.23
CA ILE A 36 -0.83 -1.97 12.85
C ILE A 36 0.47 -1.59 12.11
N ALA A 37 1.35 -0.82 12.76
CA ALA A 37 2.64 -0.47 12.20
C ALA A 37 3.48 -1.72 11.84
N LYS A 38 3.50 -2.74 12.71
CA LYS A 38 4.20 -4.01 12.44
C LYS A 38 3.62 -4.76 11.25
N GLU A 39 2.30 -4.82 11.13
CA GLU A 39 1.63 -5.45 9.98
C GLU A 39 1.96 -4.71 8.68
N ILE A 40 1.92 -3.37 8.67
CA ILE A 40 2.32 -2.59 7.49
C ILE A 40 3.80 -2.84 7.16
N LEU A 41 4.69 -2.84 8.16
CA LEU A 41 6.12 -3.12 7.95
C LEU A 41 6.36 -4.53 7.38
N SER A 42 5.61 -5.52 7.86
CA SER A 42 5.63 -6.89 7.34
C SER A 42 5.19 -6.91 5.87
N PHE A 43 4.06 -6.28 5.57
CA PHE A 43 3.52 -6.16 4.21
C PHE A 43 4.54 -5.50 3.25
N VAL A 44 5.04 -4.30 3.57
CA VAL A 44 5.98 -3.58 2.68
C VAL A 44 7.30 -4.33 2.49
N SER A 45 7.72 -5.15 3.46
CA SER A 45 8.91 -5.99 3.34
C SER A 45 8.72 -7.16 2.38
N ALA A 46 7.47 -7.64 2.23
CA ALA A 46 7.11 -8.69 1.28
C ALA A 46 6.88 -8.16 -0.15
N VAL A 47 6.59 -6.86 -0.31
CA VAL A 47 6.34 -6.24 -1.62
C VAL A 47 7.64 -6.20 -2.45
N VAL A 48 7.58 -6.83 -3.62
CA VAL A 48 8.60 -6.78 -4.67
C VAL A 48 8.02 -5.96 -5.85
N PRO A 49 8.41 -4.69 -6.02
CA PRO A 49 7.81 -3.78 -6.99
C PRO A 49 7.74 -4.32 -8.41
N GLU A 50 8.78 -5.02 -8.88
CA GLU A 50 8.85 -5.61 -10.22
C GLU A 50 7.83 -6.73 -10.43
N LYS A 51 7.54 -7.51 -9.39
CA LYS A 51 6.52 -8.56 -9.45
C LYS A 51 5.13 -7.94 -9.44
N CYS A 52 4.89 -7.01 -8.53
CA CYS A 52 3.61 -6.31 -8.42
C CYS A 52 3.27 -5.54 -9.70
N ALA A 53 4.23 -4.83 -10.28
CA ALA A 53 4.07 -4.10 -11.55
C ALA A 53 3.73 -5.05 -12.70
N ARG A 54 4.41 -6.20 -12.78
CA ARG A 54 4.15 -7.20 -13.82
C ARG A 54 2.73 -7.78 -13.71
N GLU A 55 2.33 -8.18 -12.51
CA GLU A 55 0.98 -8.71 -12.26
C GLU A 55 -0.09 -7.67 -12.58
N TRP A 56 0.12 -6.43 -12.16
CA TRP A 56 -0.80 -5.33 -12.46
C TRP A 56 -0.92 -5.05 -13.95
N MET A 57 0.19 -5.06 -14.70
CA MET A 57 0.18 -4.87 -16.15
C MET A 57 -0.53 -6.02 -16.88
N ILE A 58 -0.31 -7.26 -16.47
CA ILE A 58 -1.03 -8.43 -17.01
C ILE A 58 -2.54 -8.27 -16.80
N GLN A 59 -2.96 -7.81 -15.62
CA GLN A 59 -4.37 -7.63 -15.28
C GLN A 59 -5.02 -6.42 -15.97
N SER A 60 -4.25 -5.35 -16.22
CA SER A 60 -4.73 -4.12 -16.85
C SER A 60 -4.62 -4.10 -18.37
N GLY A 61 -3.89 -5.05 -18.97
CA GLY A 61 -3.67 -5.13 -20.41
C GLY A 61 -2.59 -4.18 -20.95
N ALA A 62 -1.84 -3.51 -20.08
CA ALA A 62 -0.69 -2.68 -20.46
C ALA A 62 0.51 -3.58 -20.81
N MET A 63 1.21 -3.29 -21.91
CA MET A 63 2.27 -4.17 -22.43
C MET A 63 3.55 -3.45 -22.91
N GLU A 64 3.62 -2.12 -22.84
CA GLU A 64 4.82 -1.43 -23.32
C GLU A 64 5.96 -1.41 -22.26
N PRO A 65 7.25 -1.51 -22.68
CA PRO A 65 8.36 -1.50 -21.73
C PRO A 65 8.48 -0.24 -20.88
N SER A 66 8.13 0.93 -21.43
CA SER A 66 8.10 2.21 -20.70
C SER A 66 7.00 2.24 -19.64
N GLU A 67 5.84 1.64 -19.93
CA GLU A 67 4.75 1.46 -18.98
C GLU A 67 5.19 0.55 -17.82
N PHE A 68 5.99 -0.48 -18.10
CA PHE A 68 6.54 -1.35 -17.06
C PHE A 68 7.48 -0.63 -16.12
N LEU A 69 8.44 0.14 -16.65
CA LEU A 69 9.36 0.91 -15.79
C LEU A 69 8.61 1.93 -14.92
N GLN A 70 7.60 2.59 -15.48
CA GLN A 70 6.76 3.52 -14.73
C GLN A 70 5.95 2.79 -13.65
N ALA A 71 5.36 1.64 -13.99
CA ALA A 71 4.62 0.80 -13.04
C ALA A 71 5.51 0.32 -11.88
N VAL A 72 6.76 -0.06 -12.15
CA VAL A 72 7.73 -0.43 -11.11
C VAL A 72 8.01 0.76 -10.19
N SER A 73 8.25 1.95 -10.76
CA SER A 73 8.44 3.17 -9.96
C SER A 73 7.22 3.52 -9.11
N ASP A 74 6.02 3.30 -9.63
CA ASP A 74 4.77 3.54 -8.91
C ASP A 74 4.58 2.56 -7.75
N MET A 75 4.86 1.26 -7.97
CA MET A 75 4.82 0.25 -6.90
C MET A 75 5.86 0.52 -5.82
N GLU A 76 7.04 1.02 -6.19
CA GLU A 76 8.06 1.43 -5.21
C GLU A 76 7.58 2.62 -4.37
N ASP A 77 6.96 3.63 -4.98
CA ASP A 77 6.42 4.78 -4.26
C ASP A 77 5.28 4.37 -3.31
N VAL A 78 4.40 3.46 -3.73
CA VAL A 78 3.38 2.85 -2.84
C VAL A 78 4.04 2.18 -1.63
N ARG A 79 5.07 1.37 -1.86
CA ARG A 79 5.81 0.66 -0.80
C ARG A 79 6.44 1.64 0.19
N LEU A 80 7.09 2.69 -0.30
CA LEU A 80 7.72 3.71 0.54
C LEU A 80 6.71 4.51 1.35
N ARG A 81 5.59 4.91 0.74
CA ARG A 81 4.52 5.66 1.43
C ARG A 81 3.83 4.83 2.51
N ALA A 82 3.61 3.53 2.26
CA ALA A 82 3.10 2.62 3.28
C ALA A 82 4.11 2.46 4.43
N ARG A 83 5.41 2.36 4.14
CA ARG A 83 6.46 2.31 5.17
C ARG A 83 6.50 3.58 6.02
N LEU A 84 6.39 4.76 5.41
CA LEU A 84 6.34 6.04 6.12
C LEU A 84 5.16 6.08 7.09
N LEU A 85 3.98 5.67 6.65
CA LEU A 85 2.81 5.58 7.53
C LEU A 85 3.10 4.66 8.73
N ALA A 86 3.72 3.50 8.52
CA ALA A 86 4.02 2.60 9.62
C ALA A 86 4.92 3.25 10.67
N LEU A 87 5.88 4.07 10.24
CA LEU A 87 6.75 4.83 11.14
C LEU A 87 5.96 5.92 11.89
N GLU A 88 5.05 6.62 11.21
CA GLU A 88 4.15 7.61 11.83
C GLU A 88 3.22 6.98 12.89
N LEU A 89 2.76 5.75 12.67
CA LEU A 89 1.91 5.01 13.61
C LEU A 89 2.68 4.41 14.80
N ALA A 90 4.00 4.26 14.67
CA ALA A 90 4.87 3.70 15.70
C ALA A 90 5.50 4.77 16.63
N ALA A 91 5.38 6.05 16.27
CA ALA A 91 5.86 7.21 17.03
C ALA A 91 4.91 7.60 18.16
#